data_AF-A0A6I2VIY4-F1
#
_entry.id   AF-A0A6I2VIY4-F1
#
_cell.length_a   1.000
_cell.length_b   1.000
_cell.length_c   1.000
_cell.angle_alpha   90.00
_cell.angle_beta   90.00
_cell.angle_gamma   90.00
#
_symmetry.space_group_name_H-M   'P 1'
#
loop_
_entity.id
_entity.type
_entity.pdbx_description
1 polymer ?
#
loop_
_entity_poly.entity_id
_entity_poly.type
_entity_poly.pdbx_seq_one_letter_code
_entity_poly.pdbx_strand_id
1 'polypeptide(L)'
;IGIDSEAGPTEIAVLADQYAIPRHVASDLISQAEHDVLAAALLVTDSVALADAVDAEVAAQVPRTKHRERITEALSGVQSAIVLVDDLEAGLRVIDAYGAEHLEIHTANAREVAMRVRNAGAIFVGTWSPVSLGDYCAGSNHVLPTAGSARHSSGLSVQSFLRGIHVIDYDEQALADVAAHVVALADAEDLPGHGDAIRARTEPSFGS
;
A
#
# COMPACT_ATOMS: atom_id res chain seq x y z
N ILE A 1 17.69 -13.91 -9.17
CA ILE A 1 16.79 -13.11 -10.06
C ILE A 1 15.91 -12.30 -9.13
N GLY A 2 15.72 -10.99 -9.36
CA GLY A 2 14.80 -10.18 -8.55
C GLY A 2 13.36 -10.52 -8.90
N ILE A 3 12.51 -10.64 -7.88
CA ILE A 3 11.06 -10.71 -8.03
C ILE A 3 10.47 -9.38 -7.54
N ASP A 4 9.31 -9.00 -8.06
CA ASP A 4 8.60 -7.78 -7.69
C ASP A 4 7.96 -7.87 -6.30
N SER A 5 7.17 -8.92 -6.03
CA SER A 5 6.61 -9.22 -4.72
C SER A 5 6.13 -10.68 -4.60
N GLU A 6 5.84 -11.13 -3.38
CA GLU A 6 5.04 -12.35 -3.16
C GLU A 6 3.56 -11.97 -3.27
N ALA A 7 2.91 -12.32 -4.38
CA ALA A 7 1.47 -12.14 -4.55
C ALA A 7 0.72 -13.22 -3.76
N GLY A 8 -0.01 -12.78 -2.75
CA GLY A 8 -0.98 -13.57 -1.99
C GLY A 8 -2.40 -13.46 -2.57
N PRO A 9 -3.42 -13.93 -1.84
CA PRO A 9 -4.81 -13.76 -2.25
C PRO A 9 -5.17 -12.28 -2.43
N THR A 10 -6.08 -11.98 -3.37
CA THR A 10 -6.52 -10.60 -3.60
C THR A 10 -7.37 -10.08 -2.45
N GLU A 11 -7.29 -8.77 -2.18
CA GLU A 11 -7.90 -8.14 -1.02
C GLU A 11 -8.59 -6.84 -1.39
N ILE A 12 -9.77 -6.61 -0.82
CA ILE A 12 -10.43 -5.31 -0.76
C ILE A 12 -10.74 -4.92 0.67
N ALA A 13 -10.43 -3.67 1.00
CA ALA A 13 -10.96 -2.99 2.17
C ALA A 13 -11.79 -1.78 1.73
N VAL A 14 -12.95 -1.59 2.34
CA VAL A 14 -13.81 -0.42 2.13
C VAL A 14 -13.93 0.32 3.46
N LEU A 15 -13.44 1.55 3.53
CA LEU A 15 -13.73 2.45 4.65
C LEU A 15 -14.93 3.32 4.27
N ALA A 16 -16.05 3.12 4.96
CA ALA A 16 -17.31 3.77 4.63
C ALA A 16 -17.99 4.41 5.85
N ASP A 17 -18.63 5.56 5.64
CA ASP A 17 -19.48 6.20 6.64
C ASP A 17 -20.97 6.06 6.25
N GLN A 18 -21.86 6.55 7.11
CA GLN A 18 -23.31 6.51 6.92
C GLN A 18 -23.84 7.11 5.61
N TYR A 19 -23.04 7.87 4.85
CA TYR A 19 -23.44 8.43 3.55
C TYR A 19 -23.12 7.52 2.37
N ALA A 20 -22.39 6.43 2.58
CA ALA A 20 -22.14 5.43 1.55
C ALA A 20 -23.43 4.78 1.06
N ILE A 21 -23.46 4.39 -0.21
CA ILE A 21 -24.61 3.70 -0.81
C ILE A 21 -24.41 2.19 -0.56
N PRO A 22 -25.24 1.53 0.27
CA PRO A 22 -25.01 0.14 0.68
C PRO A 22 -24.91 -0.82 -0.51
N ARG A 23 -25.72 -0.59 -1.53
CA ARG A 23 -25.72 -1.38 -2.76
C ARG A 23 -24.38 -1.34 -3.49
N HIS A 24 -23.72 -0.19 -3.53
CA HIS A 24 -22.42 -0.05 -4.22
C HIS A 24 -21.33 -0.76 -3.41
N VAL A 25 -21.25 -0.49 -2.11
CA VAL A 25 -20.30 -1.17 -1.21
C VAL A 25 -20.43 -2.69 -1.31
N ALA A 26 -21.66 -3.23 -1.29
CA ALA A 26 -21.90 -4.66 -1.47
C ALA A 26 -21.41 -5.17 -2.84
N SER A 27 -21.65 -4.42 -3.92
CA SER A 27 -21.14 -4.77 -5.25
C SER A 27 -19.61 -4.79 -5.31
N ASP A 28 -18.94 -3.83 -4.66
CA ASP A 28 -17.49 -3.71 -4.64
C ASP A 28 -16.86 -4.87 -3.83
N LEU A 29 -17.41 -5.22 -2.66
CA LEU A 29 -16.99 -6.39 -1.89
C LEU A 29 -17.17 -7.70 -2.68
N ILE A 30 -18.30 -7.86 -3.37
CA ILE A 30 -18.59 -9.04 -4.21
C ILE A 30 -17.62 -9.14 -5.38
N SER A 31 -17.26 -8.00 -5.99
CA SER A 31 -16.38 -7.97 -7.15
C SER A 31 -15.03 -8.63 -6.87
N GLN A 32 -14.45 -8.41 -5.68
CA GLN A 32 -13.17 -9.02 -5.33
C GLN A 32 -13.32 -10.44 -4.79
N ALA A 33 -14.40 -10.72 -4.06
CA ALA A 33 -14.73 -12.07 -3.61
C ALA A 33 -14.95 -13.07 -4.75
N GLU A 34 -15.19 -12.60 -6.00
CA GLU A 34 -15.35 -13.49 -7.15
C GLU A 34 -14.03 -14.05 -7.71
N HIS A 35 -12.88 -13.48 -7.33
CA HIS A 35 -11.58 -13.87 -7.87
C HIS A 35 -11.14 -15.24 -7.37
N ASP A 36 -11.19 -15.49 -6.06
CA ASP A 36 -10.72 -16.72 -5.42
C ASP A 36 -11.47 -16.97 -4.09
N VAL A 37 -11.52 -18.22 -3.62
CA VAL A 37 -12.13 -18.57 -2.32
C VAL A 37 -11.34 -18.02 -1.12
N LEU A 38 -10.06 -17.70 -1.33
CA LEU A 38 -9.18 -17.06 -0.35
C LEU A 38 -9.17 -15.52 -0.46
N ALA A 39 -9.98 -14.94 -1.36
CA ALA A 39 -10.08 -13.49 -1.47
C ALA A 39 -10.62 -12.89 -0.15
N ALA A 40 -10.07 -11.76 0.25
CA ALA A 40 -10.48 -11.05 1.46
C ALA A 40 -11.37 -9.85 1.11
N ALA A 41 -12.53 -9.73 1.76
CA ALA A 41 -13.42 -8.59 1.63
C ALA A 41 -13.75 -7.99 3.00
N LEU A 42 -13.27 -6.78 3.25
CA LEU A 42 -13.39 -6.08 4.52
C LEU A 42 -14.21 -4.79 4.36
N LEU A 43 -15.29 -4.66 5.13
CA LEU A 43 -15.96 -3.38 5.35
C LEU A 43 -15.56 -2.83 6.72
N VAL A 44 -15.04 -1.61 6.78
CA VAL A 44 -14.78 -0.87 8.02
C VAL A 44 -15.74 0.31 8.09
N THR A 45 -16.56 0.39 9.14
CA THR A 45 -17.53 1.49 9.30
C THR A 45 -17.84 1.79 10.76
N ASP A 46 -18.16 3.04 11.06
CA ASP A 46 -18.71 3.47 12.36
C ASP A 46 -20.26 3.40 12.41
N SER A 47 -20.89 2.99 11.31
CA SER A 47 -22.35 2.96 11.17
C SER A 47 -22.89 1.52 11.17
N VAL A 48 -23.52 1.14 12.28
CA VAL A 48 -24.24 -0.14 12.40
C VAL A 48 -25.35 -0.24 11.33
N ALA A 49 -26.04 0.86 11.07
CA ALA A 49 -27.11 0.88 10.06
C ALA A 49 -26.57 0.64 8.63
N LEU A 50 -25.38 1.17 8.33
CA LEU A 50 -24.72 0.88 7.04
C LEU A 50 -24.30 -0.59 6.98
N ALA A 51 -23.69 -1.13 8.04
CA ALA A 51 -23.27 -2.52 8.11
C ALA A 51 -24.44 -3.48 7.83
N ASP A 52 -25.56 -3.31 8.54
CA ASP A 52 -26.77 -4.12 8.36
C ASP A 52 -27.33 -4.01 6.93
N ALA A 53 -27.32 -2.79 6.36
CA ALA A 53 -27.79 -2.56 5.01
C ALA A 53 -26.89 -3.18 3.94
N VAL A 54 -25.57 -3.16 4.13
CA VAL A 54 -24.62 -3.82 3.24
C VAL A 54 -24.79 -5.34 3.29
N ASP A 55 -24.95 -5.92 4.47
CA ASP A 55 -25.18 -7.36 4.63
C ASP A 55 -26.46 -7.81 3.88
N ALA A 56 -27.55 -7.03 4.00
CA ALA A 56 -28.77 -7.28 3.25
C ALA A 56 -28.58 -7.18 1.72
N GLU A 57 -27.80 -6.21 1.25
CA GLU A 57 -27.47 -6.06 -0.17
C GLU A 57 -26.59 -7.21 -0.68
N VAL A 58 -25.59 -7.66 0.10
CA VAL A 58 -24.79 -8.84 -0.22
C VAL A 58 -25.68 -10.07 -0.37
N ALA A 59 -26.57 -10.32 0.60
CA ALA A 59 -27.51 -11.44 0.56
C ALA A 59 -28.44 -11.39 -0.68
N ALA A 60 -28.81 -10.19 -1.14
CA ALA A 60 -29.64 -10.01 -2.34
C ALA A 60 -28.85 -10.15 -3.65
N GLN A 61 -27.59 -9.72 -3.69
CA GLN A 61 -26.77 -9.66 -4.89
C GLN A 61 -26.08 -10.99 -5.20
N VAL A 62 -25.50 -11.67 -4.20
CA VAL A 62 -24.72 -12.91 -4.39
C VAL A 62 -25.48 -13.99 -5.17
N PRO A 63 -26.76 -14.31 -4.87
CA PRO A 63 -27.50 -15.35 -5.61
C PRO A 63 -27.70 -15.06 -7.10
N ARG A 64 -27.55 -13.79 -7.51
CA ARG A 64 -27.70 -13.34 -8.90
C ARG A 64 -26.40 -13.42 -9.70
N THR A 65 -25.27 -13.67 -9.04
CA THR A 65 -23.96 -13.78 -9.68
C THR A 65 -23.74 -15.18 -10.26
N LYS A 66 -22.89 -15.27 -11.28
CA LYS A 66 -22.49 -16.56 -11.87
C LYS A 66 -21.66 -17.40 -10.90
N HIS A 67 -20.81 -16.76 -10.10
CA HIS A 67 -19.82 -17.40 -9.24
C HIS A 67 -20.26 -17.47 -7.76
N ARG A 68 -21.57 -17.56 -7.51
CA ARG A 68 -22.18 -17.49 -6.18
C ARG A 68 -21.52 -18.37 -5.11
N GLU A 69 -21.09 -19.59 -5.46
CA GLU A 69 -20.49 -20.55 -4.51
C GLU A 69 -19.12 -20.05 -4.03
N ARG A 70 -18.26 -19.64 -4.97
CA ARG A 70 -16.95 -19.06 -4.66
C ARG A 70 -17.09 -17.77 -3.85
N ILE A 71 -17.98 -16.87 -4.29
CA ILE A 71 -18.21 -15.59 -3.59
C ILE A 71 -18.69 -15.86 -2.16
N THR A 72 -19.61 -16.81 -1.97
CA THR A 72 -20.11 -17.16 -0.63
C THR A 72 -18.99 -17.70 0.26
N GLU A 73 -18.11 -18.55 -0.30
CA GLU A 73 -16.97 -19.11 0.43
C GLU A 73 -15.97 -18.02 0.84
N ALA A 74 -15.59 -17.11 -0.07
CA ALA A 74 -14.70 -15.99 0.23
C ALA A 74 -15.30 -15.04 1.28
N LEU A 75 -16.57 -14.65 1.14
CA LEU A 75 -17.25 -13.73 2.06
C LEU A 75 -17.51 -14.33 3.44
N SER A 76 -17.66 -15.66 3.53
CA SER A 76 -17.82 -16.37 4.80
C SER A 76 -16.48 -16.84 5.40
N GLY A 77 -15.38 -16.62 4.68
CA GLY A 77 -14.04 -17.01 5.08
C GLY A 77 -13.49 -16.14 6.20
N VAL A 78 -12.46 -16.64 6.90
CA VAL A 78 -11.83 -15.95 8.05
C VAL A 78 -11.13 -14.62 7.67
N GLN A 79 -10.95 -14.36 6.38
CA GLN A 79 -10.31 -13.15 5.87
C GLN A 79 -11.31 -12.03 5.58
N SER A 80 -12.62 -12.33 5.54
CA SER A 80 -13.68 -11.38 5.24
C SER A 80 -14.45 -11.00 6.50
N ALA A 81 -14.79 -9.72 6.66
CA ALA A 81 -15.50 -9.25 7.84
C ALA A 81 -16.15 -7.88 7.61
N ILE A 82 -17.15 -7.58 8.43
CA ILE A 82 -17.56 -6.20 8.72
C ILE A 82 -16.97 -5.84 10.08
N VAL A 83 -16.15 -4.78 10.12
CA VAL A 83 -15.51 -4.25 11.34
C VAL A 83 -16.20 -2.95 11.71
N LEU A 84 -16.96 -3.02 12.81
CA LEU A 84 -17.53 -1.84 13.44
C LEU A 84 -16.47 -1.13 14.29
N VAL A 85 -16.37 0.18 14.09
CA VAL A 85 -15.44 1.05 14.82
C VAL A 85 -16.19 2.19 15.50
N ASP A 86 -15.55 2.86 16.46
CA ASP A 86 -16.19 3.97 17.19
C ASP A 86 -16.33 5.24 16.33
N ASP A 87 -15.38 5.47 15.42
CA ASP A 87 -15.32 6.67 14.58
C ASP A 87 -14.38 6.48 13.37
N LEU A 88 -14.34 7.50 12.51
CA LEU A 88 -13.44 7.58 11.35
C LEU A 88 -11.94 7.45 11.71
N GLU A 89 -11.51 7.95 12.87
CA GLU A 89 -10.11 7.86 13.29
C GLU A 89 -9.73 6.40 13.60
N ALA A 90 -10.62 5.67 14.26
CA ALA A 90 -10.50 4.25 14.47
C ALA A 90 -10.52 3.50 13.13
N GLY A 91 -11.40 3.88 12.21
CA GLY A 91 -11.46 3.33 10.85
C GLY A 91 -10.12 3.46 10.12
N LEU A 92 -9.53 4.66 10.11
CA LEU A 92 -8.21 4.92 9.53
C LEU A 92 -7.11 4.04 10.16
N ARG A 93 -7.10 3.90 11.49
CA ARG A 93 -6.13 3.01 12.17
C ARG A 93 -6.28 1.56 11.75
N VAL A 94 -7.52 1.08 11.57
CA VAL A 94 -7.79 -0.30 11.12
C VAL A 94 -7.29 -0.51 9.70
N ILE A 95 -7.65 0.36 8.75
CA ILE A 95 -7.23 0.17 7.35
C ILE A 95 -5.72 0.33 7.16
N ASP A 96 -5.06 1.24 7.89
CA ASP A 96 -3.60 1.40 7.84
C ASP A 96 -2.88 0.19 8.48
N ALA A 97 -3.44 -0.39 9.54
CA ALA A 97 -2.88 -1.59 10.16
C ALA A 97 -3.06 -2.83 9.27
N TYR A 98 -4.20 -2.91 8.58
CA TYR A 98 -4.54 -3.97 7.63
C TYR A 98 -3.66 -3.88 6.37
N GLY A 99 -3.51 -2.70 5.78
CA GLY A 99 -2.65 -2.48 4.61
C GLY A 99 -3.13 -3.22 3.37
N ALA A 100 -4.37 -2.96 2.96
CA ALA A 100 -5.04 -3.67 1.87
C ALA A 100 -4.33 -3.51 0.52
N GLU A 101 -4.47 -4.52 -0.33
CA GLU A 101 -4.17 -4.43 -1.76
C GLU A 101 -4.97 -3.30 -2.42
N HIS A 102 -6.31 -3.38 -2.34
CA HIS A 102 -7.23 -2.35 -2.82
C HIS A 102 -7.98 -1.73 -1.66
N LEU A 103 -7.94 -0.39 -1.54
CA LEU A 103 -8.68 0.36 -0.54
C LEU A 103 -9.66 1.33 -1.19
N GLU A 104 -10.94 1.21 -0.87
CA GLU A 104 -11.94 2.20 -1.25
C GLU A 104 -12.33 3.10 -0.07
N ILE A 105 -12.55 4.38 -0.36
CA ILE A 105 -13.02 5.37 0.61
C ILE A 105 -14.41 5.87 0.19
N HIS A 106 -15.45 5.42 0.89
CA HIS A 106 -16.84 5.85 0.70
C HIS A 106 -17.31 6.69 1.89
N THR A 107 -16.78 7.91 2.02
CA THR A 107 -17.17 8.86 3.06
C THR A 107 -17.62 10.19 2.47
N ALA A 108 -18.33 11.00 3.26
CA ALA A 108 -18.77 12.34 2.83
C ALA A 108 -17.61 13.22 2.35
N ASN A 109 -16.43 13.09 2.97
CA ASN A 109 -15.21 13.83 2.63
C ASN A 109 -14.11 12.90 2.07
N ALA A 110 -14.48 11.96 1.19
CA ALA A 110 -13.61 10.86 0.73
C ALA A 110 -12.19 11.31 0.33
N ARG A 111 -12.07 12.44 -0.38
CA ARG A 111 -10.75 12.96 -0.80
C ARG A 111 -9.87 13.35 0.38
N GLU A 112 -10.41 14.02 1.38
CA GLU A 112 -9.65 14.43 2.57
C GLU A 112 -9.24 13.22 3.40
N VAL A 113 -10.14 12.22 3.52
CA VAL A 113 -9.86 10.96 4.21
C VAL A 113 -8.77 10.17 3.49
N ALA A 114 -8.84 10.06 2.15
CA ALA A 114 -7.85 9.34 1.35
C ALA A 114 -6.43 9.91 1.52
N MET A 115 -6.29 11.24 1.66
CA MET A 115 -4.98 11.89 1.89
C MET A 115 -4.35 11.55 3.24
N ARG A 116 -5.10 10.92 4.16
CA ARG A 116 -4.63 10.54 5.49
C ARG A 116 -4.19 9.09 5.59
N VAL A 117 -4.53 8.27 4.58
CA VAL A 117 -4.12 6.87 4.48
C VAL A 117 -2.61 6.79 4.28
N ARG A 118 -1.98 5.85 4.99
CA ARG A 118 -0.54 5.59 4.92
C ARG A 118 -0.22 4.29 4.21
N ASN A 119 -1.07 3.26 4.37
CA ASN A 119 -0.78 1.91 3.86
C ASN A 119 -1.95 1.38 3.03
N ALA A 120 -1.77 1.35 1.71
CA ALA A 120 -2.64 0.68 0.75
C ALA A 120 -1.89 0.47 -0.58
N GLY A 121 -2.19 -0.60 -1.31
CA GLY A 121 -1.63 -0.82 -2.65
C GLY A 121 -2.15 0.21 -3.64
N ALA A 122 -3.46 0.36 -3.72
CA ALA A 122 -4.15 1.42 -4.45
C ALA A 122 -5.33 1.98 -3.64
N ILE A 123 -5.55 3.29 -3.75
CA ILE A 123 -6.65 3.99 -3.07
C ILE A 123 -7.65 4.50 -4.09
N PHE A 124 -8.89 4.10 -3.93
CA PHE A 124 -10.01 4.50 -4.76
C PHE A 124 -10.94 5.45 -3.99
N VAL A 125 -11.21 6.61 -4.58
CA VAL A 125 -11.73 7.76 -3.83
C VAL A 125 -13.15 8.12 -4.24
N GLY A 126 -14.09 7.81 -3.34
CA GLY A 126 -15.50 8.16 -3.49
C GLY A 126 -16.29 7.19 -4.36
N THR A 127 -17.61 7.40 -4.39
CA THR A 127 -18.62 6.47 -4.92
C THR A 127 -18.44 6.06 -6.39
N TRP A 128 -17.74 6.85 -7.19
CA TRP A 128 -17.62 6.64 -8.64
C TRP A 128 -16.25 6.09 -9.06
N SER A 129 -15.50 5.55 -8.11
CA SER A 129 -14.20 4.92 -8.33
C SER A 129 -14.19 3.51 -7.77
N PRO A 130 -14.92 2.54 -8.36
CA PRO A 130 -14.86 1.16 -7.91
C PRO A 130 -13.50 0.53 -8.28
N VAL A 131 -13.04 -0.50 -7.55
CA VAL A 131 -11.78 -1.21 -7.86
C VAL A 131 -11.70 -1.65 -9.33
N SER A 132 -12.82 -2.11 -9.91
CA SER A 132 -12.86 -2.54 -11.32
C SER A 132 -12.43 -1.45 -12.31
N LEU A 133 -12.56 -0.16 -11.97
CA LEU A 133 -12.03 0.93 -12.80
C LEU A 133 -10.49 0.86 -12.87
N GLY A 134 -9.85 0.61 -11.72
CA GLY A 134 -8.40 0.44 -11.58
C GLY A 134 -7.87 -0.80 -12.29
N ASP A 135 -8.62 -1.90 -12.21
CA ASP A 135 -8.24 -3.18 -12.81
C ASP A 135 -8.17 -3.14 -14.35
N TYR A 136 -8.92 -2.22 -14.97
CA TYR A 136 -9.11 -2.22 -16.42
C TYR A 136 -8.68 -0.94 -17.14
N CYS A 137 -8.99 0.26 -16.64
CA CYS A 137 -8.86 1.46 -17.48
C CYS A 137 -8.46 2.77 -16.78
N ALA A 138 -8.28 2.80 -15.45
CA ALA A 138 -7.82 4.00 -14.76
C ALA A 138 -6.38 4.41 -15.15
N GLY A 139 -5.58 3.46 -15.63
CA GLY A 139 -4.15 3.65 -15.94
C GLY A 139 -3.21 3.35 -14.77
N SER A 140 -3.74 3.05 -13.58
CA SER A 140 -2.98 2.42 -12.49
C SER A 140 -2.58 0.99 -12.85
N ASN A 141 -1.57 0.46 -12.15
CA ASN A 141 -1.21 -0.96 -12.27
C ASN A 141 -1.98 -1.77 -11.21
N HIS A 142 -2.56 -2.90 -11.60
CA HIS A 142 -3.27 -3.80 -10.69
C HIS A 142 -2.40 -4.91 -10.09
N VAL A 143 -1.10 -4.94 -10.40
CA VAL A 143 -0.15 -5.80 -9.70
C VAL A 143 0.25 -5.07 -8.42
N LEU A 144 -0.44 -5.39 -7.34
CA LEU A 144 -0.37 -4.68 -6.07
C LEU A 144 0.09 -5.60 -4.93
N PRO A 145 0.66 -5.03 -3.85
CA PRO A 145 1.05 -5.78 -2.67
C PRO A 145 -0.17 -6.28 -1.89
N THR A 146 -0.23 -7.57 -1.58
CA THR A 146 -1.30 -8.22 -0.81
C THR A 146 -0.82 -8.61 0.61
N ALA A 147 -1.69 -9.22 1.43
CA ALA A 147 -1.35 -9.81 2.73
C ALA A 147 -0.68 -8.82 3.70
N GLY A 148 -1.11 -7.55 3.65
CA GLY A 148 -0.57 -6.47 4.48
C GLY A 148 0.84 -5.99 4.08
N SER A 149 1.37 -6.43 2.94
CA SER A 149 2.68 -6.00 2.46
C SER A 149 2.67 -4.57 1.92
N ALA A 150 1.50 -3.96 1.70
CA ALA A 150 1.35 -2.54 1.36
C ALA A 150 1.95 -1.58 2.41
N ARG A 151 2.26 -2.09 3.61
CA ARG A 151 2.97 -1.34 4.68
C ARG A 151 4.45 -1.08 4.39
N HIS A 152 5.05 -1.81 3.47
CA HIS A 152 6.47 -1.67 3.12
C HIS A 152 6.78 -1.88 1.63
N SER A 153 5.84 -2.38 0.85
CA SER A 153 5.97 -2.63 -0.58
C SER A 153 5.04 -1.72 -1.36
N SER A 154 5.43 -1.39 -2.59
CA SER A 154 4.61 -0.61 -3.53
C SER A 154 4.05 -1.51 -4.63
N GLY A 155 2.97 -1.07 -5.26
CA GLY A 155 2.50 -1.65 -6.52
C GLY A 155 3.56 -1.60 -7.61
N LEU A 156 3.44 -2.49 -8.59
CA LEU A 156 4.37 -2.58 -9.72
C LEU A 156 4.37 -1.25 -10.50
N SER A 157 5.55 -0.68 -10.69
CA SER A 157 5.71 0.60 -11.39
C SER A 157 6.90 0.57 -12.33
N VAL A 158 7.08 1.64 -13.11
CA VAL A 158 8.27 1.79 -13.96
C VAL A 158 9.55 1.70 -13.13
N GLN A 159 9.54 2.19 -11.88
CA GLN A 159 10.70 2.12 -10.98
C GLN A 159 11.12 0.69 -10.66
N SER A 160 10.17 -0.26 -10.65
CA SER A 160 10.45 -1.69 -10.42
C SER A 160 11.35 -2.29 -11.52
N PHE A 161 11.37 -1.69 -12.71
CA PHE A 161 12.19 -2.11 -13.84
C PHE A 161 13.46 -1.29 -14.03
N LEU A 162 13.67 -0.28 -13.17
CA LEU A 162 14.86 0.56 -13.18
C LEU A 162 15.82 0.13 -12.07
N ARG A 163 17.09 0.44 -12.26
CA ARG A 163 18.12 0.30 -11.22
C ARG A 163 18.80 1.64 -11.01
N GLY A 164 18.71 2.18 -9.80
CA GLY A 164 19.48 3.36 -9.41
C GLY A 164 20.98 3.07 -9.43
N ILE A 165 21.77 3.97 -10.04
CA ILE A 165 23.23 3.96 -9.96
C ILE A 165 23.63 5.33 -9.44
N HIS A 166 24.29 5.38 -8.29
CA HIS A 166 24.83 6.61 -7.74
C HIS A 166 26.17 6.92 -8.42
N VAL A 167 26.25 8.08 -9.07
CA VAL A 167 27.50 8.63 -9.59
C VAL A 167 27.91 9.77 -8.66
N ILE A 168 29.09 9.64 -8.06
CA ILE A 168 29.63 10.59 -7.09
C ILE A 168 30.88 11.17 -7.71
N ASP A 169 30.91 12.49 -7.87
CA ASP A 169 32.02 13.24 -8.44
C ASP A 169 32.34 14.42 -7.52
N TYR A 170 33.60 14.54 -7.12
CA TYR A 170 34.12 15.56 -6.23
C TYR A 170 35.36 16.16 -6.90
N ASP A 171 35.40 17.48 -6.95
CA ASP A 171 36.66 18.17 -7.22
C ASP A 171 37.56 18.16 -5.98
N GLU A 172 38.78 18.64 -6.15
CA GLU A 172 39.80 18.68 -5.10
C GLU A 172 39.34 19.49 -3.88
N GLN A 173 38.69 20.64 -4.10
CA GLN A 173 38.26 21.51 -3.01
C GLN A 173 37.12 20.88 -2.21
N ALA A 174 36.12 20.32 -2.88
CA ALA A 174 35.02 19.63 -2.24
C ALA A 174 35.50 18.44 -1.40
N LEU A 175 36.52 17.71 -1.88
CA LEU A 175 37.13 16.62 -1.12
C LEU A 175 37.85 17.15 0.12
N ALA A 176 38.63 18.22 -0.04
CA ALA A 176 39.36 18.86 1.05
C ALA A 176 38.41 19.36 2.16
N ASP A 177 37.25 19.92 1.79
CA ASP A 177 36.26 20.44 2.72
C ASP A 177 35.67 19.36 3.65
N VAL A 178 35.58 18.11 3.19
CA VAL A 178 35.03 16.98 3.98
C VAL A 178 36.10 16.05 4.55
N ALA A 179 37.36 16.19 4.13
CA ALA A 179 38.43 15.23 4.40
C ALA A 179 38.62 14.94 5.89
N ALA A 180 38.67 16.00 6.72
CA ALA A 180 38.86 15.84 8.16
C ALA A 180 37.73 15.05 8.83
N HIS A 181 36.49 15.19 8.34
CA HIS A 181 35.34 14.45 8.85
C HIS A 181 35.41 12.98 8.46
N VAL A 182 35.73 12.68 7.20
CA VAL A 182 35.84 11.29 6.72
C VAL A 182 36.97 10.55 7.43
N VAL A 183 38.12 11.22 7.61
CA VAL A 183 39.25 10.66 8.36
C VAL A 183 38.89 10.38 9.82
N ALA A 184 38.22 11.32 10.50
CA ALA A 184 37.79 11.13 11.88
C ALA A 184 36.82 9.95 12.04
N LEU A 185 35.90 9.76 11.09
CA LEU A 185 34.99 8.60 11.07
C LEU A 185 35.76 7.30 10.83
N ALA A 186 36.69 7.28 9.86
CA ALA A 186 37.51 6.11 9.58
C ALA A 186 38.36 5.68 10.79
N ASP A 187 38.94 6.64 11.51
CA ASP A 187 39.72 6.37 12.73
C ASP A 187 38.81 5.85 13.87
N ALA A 188 37.59 6.39 14.01
CA ALA A 188 36.62 5.95 15.03
C ALA A 188 36.05 4.54 14.76
N GLU A 189 35.95 4.15 13.49
CA GLU A 189 35.50 2.82 13.06
C GLU A 189 36.63 1.78 12.97
N ASP A 190 37.88 2.15 13.31
CA ASP A 190 39.09 1.31 13.17
C ASP A 190 39.30 0.79 11.72
N LEU A 191 39.10 1.68 10.75
CA LEU A 191 39.26 1.43 9.30
C LEU A 191 40.38 2.31 8.70
N PRO A 192 41.66 2.12 9.09
CA PRO A 192 42.75 3.04 8.73
C PRO A 192 42.93 3.23 7.21
N GLY A 193 42.72 2.17 6.42
CA GLY A 193 42.82 2.25 4.96
C GLY A 193 41.78 3.18 4.31
N HIS A 194 40.61 3.39 4.94
CA HIS A 194 39.63 4.36 4.45
C HIS A 194 40.11 5.80 4.69
N GLY A 195 40.70 6.07 5.85
CA GLY A 195 41.30 7.37 6.17
C GLY A 195 42.50 7.66 5.26
N ASP A 196 43.36 6.67 5.05
CA ASP A 196 44.55 6.81 4.21
C ASP A 196 44.21 7.11 2.75
N ALA A 197 43.09 6.59 2.23
CA ALA A 197 42.62 6.91 0.89
C ALA A 197 42.27 8.40 0.71
N ILE A 198 41.80 9.06 1.77
CA ILE A 198 41.53 10.50 1.81
C ILE A 198 42.83 11.29 2.01
N ARG A 199 43.65 10.89 2.99
CA ARG A 199 44.95 11.54 3.28
C ARG A 199 45.85 11.57 2.04
N ALA A 200 45.90 10.49 1.27
CA ALA A 200 46.68 10.39 0.03
C ALA A 200 46.31 11.42 -1.06
N ARG A 201 45.16 12.10 -0.94
CA ARG A 201 44.68 13.13 -1.89
C ARG A 201 44.68 14.54 -1.30
N THR A 202 44.83 14.67 0.01
CA THR A 202 44.65 15.94 0.74
C THR A 202 45.89 16.38 1.50
N GLU A 203 46.77 15.44 1.83
CA GLU A 203 48.07 15.74 2.41
C GLU A 203 49.10 16.02 1.30
N PRO A 204 49.98 17.01 1.48
CA PRO A 204 51.04 17.29 0.52
C PRO A 204 51.94 16.07 0.35
N SER A 205 52.16 15.63 -0.90
CA SER A 205 53.18 14.64 -1.23
C SER A 205 54.55 15.19 -0.81
N PHE A 206 55.16 14.63 0.24
CA PHE A 206 56.57 14.91 0.53
C PHE A 206 57.44 14.17 -0.50
N GLY A 207 57.67 14.80 -1.65
CA GLY A 207 58.65 14.31 -2.64
C GLY A 207 58.46 14.80 -4.08
N SER A 208 59.02 15.98 -4.37
CA SER A 208 59.94 16.19 -5.50
C SER A 208 60.79 17.43 -5.23
#